data_AF-A0A0F3GU71-F1
#
_entry.id   AF-A0A0F3GU71-F1
#
_cell.length_a   1.000
_cell.length_b   1.000
_cell.length_c   1.000
_cell.angle_alpha   90.00
_cell.angle_beta   90.00
_cell.angle_gamma   90.00
#
_symmetry.space_group_name_H-M   'P 1'
#
loop_
_entity.id
_entity.type
_entity.pdbx_description
1 polymer ?
#
loop_
_entity_poly.entity_id
_entity_poly.type
_entity_poly.pdbx_seq_one_letter_code
_entity_poly.pdbx_strand_id
1 'polypeptide(L)'
;QEKKEGVSVNEGSILYVCDCGPDCHCKDAVSVHHGKCSCGRERIPTHVLKIEGNEAVLCTCGAHCSCKLDPSDPTKCTCGKPVKRVSLKGLYVCNCGASCMCNTVSDKSGKCKCGVDLKKVD
;
A
#
# COMPACT_ATOMS: atom_id res chain seq x y z
N GLN A 1 4.61 -8.15 -27.20
CA GLN A 1 5.06 -6.94 -26.47
C GLN A 1 4.06 -6.71 -25.35
N GLU A 2 4.38 -7.15 -24.14
CA GLU A 2 3.45 -7.14 -23.01
C GLU A 2 3.40 -5.75 -22.37
N LYS A 3 2.33 -5.00 -22.65
CA LYS A 3 1.97 -3.77 -21.94
C LYS A 3 1.69 -4.12 -20.47
N LYS A 4 2.68 -3.95 -19.58
CA LYS A 4 2.44 -3.98 -18.13
C LYS A 4 2.04 -2.60 -17.68
N GLU A 5 0.74 -2.31 -17.83
CA GLU A 5 0.07 -1.09 -17.36
C GLU A 5 0.32 -0.91 -15.86
N GLY A 6 0.76 0.28 -15.46
CA GLY A 6 0.91 0.63 -14.04
C GLY A 6 -0.47 0.60 -13.39
N VAL A 7 -0.68 -0.31 -12.45
CA VAL A 7 -1.96 -0.48 -11.77
C VAL A 7 -2.22 0.77 -10.94
N SER A 8 -3.17 1.59 -11.39
CA SER A 8 -3.66 2.75 -10.66
C SER A 8 -4.64 2.26 -9.60
N VAL A 9 -4.15 2.05 -8.39
CA VAL A 9 -4.99 1.47 -7.33
C VAL A 9 -5.88 2.55 -6.70
N ASN A 10 -7.21 2.33 -6.70
CA ASN A 10 -8.22 3.15 -6.00
C ASN A 10 -9.08 2.28 -5.06
N GLU A 11 -9.88 2.94 -4.20
CA GLU A 11 -10.65 2.42 -3.04
C GLU A 11 -10.91 0.90 -3.07
N GLY A 12 -10.24 0.18 -2.17
CA GLY A 12 -10.03 -1.27 -2.30
C GLY A 12 -8.60 -1.65 -2.69
N SER A 13 -7.66 -0.72 -2.60
CA SER A 13 -6.32 -0.90 -3.15
C SER A 13 -5.53 -1.96 -2.41
N ILE A 14 -5.20 -3.06 -3.08
CA ILE A 14 -4.48 -4.18 -2.49
C ILE A 14 -2.98 -3.90 -2.59
N LEU A 15 -2.27 -4.03 -1.47
CA LEU A 15 -0.83 -4.22 -1.46
C LEU A 15 -0.51 -5.64 -1.01
N TYR A 16 0.50 -6.23 -1.63
CA TYR A 16 1.03 -7.53 -1.24
C TYR A 16 2.14 -7.30 -0.24
N VAL A 17 1.95 -7.77 1.00
CA VAL A 17 2.84 -7.48 2.13
C VAL A 17 3.42 -8.77 2.69
N CYS A 18 4.72 -8.79 3.03
CA CYS A 18 5.30 -9.94 3.72
C CYS A 18 4.60 -10.18 5.05
N ASP A 19 4.25 -11.43 5.30
CA ASP A 19 3.81 -11.93 6.60
C ASP A 19 4.98 -12.30 7.53
N CYS A 20 5.97 -11.41 7.58
CA CYS A 20 7.17 -11.57 8.40
C CYS A 20 6.94 -11.10 9.86
N GLY A 21 5.78 -10.52 10.17
CA GLY A 21 5.52 -9.87 11.45
C GLY A 21 6.01 -8.41 11.52
N PRO A 22 6.00 -7.81 12.73
CA PRO A 22 6.39 -6.41 12.95
C PRO A 22 7.88 -6.14 12.72
N ASP A 23 8.76 -7.12 12.95
CA ASP A 23 10.21 -7.01 12.76
C ASP A 23 10.67 -7.36 11.33
N CYS A 24 9.83 -7.06 10.33
CA CYS A 24 10.14 -7.35 8.94
C CYS A 24 11.19 -6.37 8.40
N HIS A 25 12.40 -6.87 8.13
CA HIS A 25 13.49 -6.09 7.53
C HIS A 25 13.67 -6.33 6.02
N CYS A 26 12.70 -6.98 5.36
CA CYS A 26 12.81 -7.27 3.93
C CYS A 26 12.69 -5.96 3.12
N LYS A 27 13.67 -5.69 2.25
CA LYS A 27 13.69 -4.47 1.42
C LYS A 27 12.53 -4.39 0.43
N ASP A 28 11.97 -5.54 0.08
CA ASP A 28 10.85 -5.78 -0.82
C ASP A 28 9.63 -6.35 -0.05
N ALA A 29 9.48 -5.95 1.21
CA ALA A 29 8.37 -6.38 2.07
C ALA A 29 7.00 -5.98 1.51
N VAL A 30 6.93 -4.97 0.64
CA VAL A 30 5.70 -4.46 0.05
C VAL A 30 5.83 -4.46 -1.48
N SER A 31 4.76 -4.87 -2.15
CA SER A 31 4.68 -4.93 -3.62
C SER A 31 3.25 -4.63 -4.09
N VAL A 32 3.11 -4.05 -5.28
CA VAL A 32 1.83 -3.94 -6.00
C VAL A 32 1.48 -5.22 -6.78
N HIS A 33 2.42 -6.17 -6.83
CA HIS A 33 2.28 -7.49 -7.46
C HIS A 33 2.34 -8.61 -6.42
N HIS A 34 1.62 -9.70 -6.70
CA HIS A 34 1.68 -10.94 -5.94
C HIS A 34 3.07 -11.60 -5.98
N GLY A 35 3.24 -12.64 -5.17
CA GLY A 35 4.42 -13.50 -5.15
C GLY A 35 5.23 -13.40 -3.86
N LYS A 36 6.42 -14.00 -3.90
CA LYS A 36 7.26 -14.16 -2.70
C LYS A 36 8.06 -12.91 -2.37
N CYS A 37 8.19 -12.67 -1.07
CA CYS A 37 9.18 -11.76 -0.51
C CYS A 37 10.58 -12.41 -0.58
N SER A 38 11.65 -11.59 -0.52
CA SER A 38 13.04 -12.06 -0.53
C SER A 38 13.38 -13.06 0.58
N CYS A 39 12.64 -13.07 1.69
CA CYS A 39 12.76 -14.08 2.75
C CYS A 39 12.13 -15.44 2.40
N GLY A 40 11.52 -15.58 1.22
CA GLY A 40 10.89 -16.81 0.73
C GLY A 40 9.41 -16.98 1.10
N ARG A 41 8.86 -16.13 1.98
CA ARG A 41 7.43 -16.16 2.34
C ARG A 41 6.57 -15.54 1.24
N GLU A 42 5.36 -16.07 1.07
CA GLU A 42 4.35 -15.45 0.22
C GLU A 42 3.95 -14.08 0.78
N ARG A 43 3.78 -13.09 -0.10
CA ARG A 43 3.19 -11.81 0.27
C ARG A 43 1.68 -11.93 0.28
N ILE A 44 1.06 -11.52 1.37
CA ILE A 44 -0.39 -11.59 1.54
C ILE A 44 -1.05 -10.33 0.98
N PRO A 45 -2.14 -10.46 0.19
CA PRO A 45 -2.87 -9.32 -0.33
C PRO A 45 -3.62 -8.65 0.83
N THR A 46 -3.37 -7.36 1.02
CA THR A 46 -3.81 -6.57 2.17
C THR A 46 -4.49 -5.31 1.69
N HIS A 47 -5.62 -4.95 2.31
CA HIS A 47 -6.39 -3.77 1.95
C HIS A 47 -5.71 -2.48 2.46
N VAL A 48 -5.46 -1.53 1.56
CA VAL A 48 -4.95 -0.19 1.89
C VAL A 48 -6.10 0.70 2.34
N LEU A 49 -5.98 1.22 3.56
CA LEU A 49 -6.91 2.18 4.13
C LEU A 49 -6.55 3.62 3.71
N LYS A 50 -5.25 3.93 3.73
CA LYS A 50 -4.74 5.27 3.44
C LYS A 50 -3.24 5.21 3.13
N ILE A 51 -2.75 6.14 2.31
CA ILE A 51 -1.33 6.45 2.19
C ILE A 51 -1.03 7.73 2.96
N GLU A 52 -0.01 7.68 3.83
CA GLU A 52 0.45 8.81 4.63
C GLU A 52 1.93 9.06 4.32
N GLY A 53 2.18 10.01 3.41
CA GLY A 53 3.54 10.30 2.94
C GLY A 53 4.18 9.07 2.29
N ASN A 54 5.13 8.47 3.00
CA ASN A 54 5.93 7.34 2.53
C ASN A 54 5.45 5.98 3.08
N GLU A 55 4.35 5.96 3.84
CA GLU A 55 3.80 4.75 4.44
C GLU A 55 2.40 4.45 3.92
N ALA A 56 2.05 3.17 3.87
CA ALA A 56 0.67 2.72 3.73
C ALA A 56 0.13 2.25 5.08
N VAL A 57 -1.08 2.69 5.40
CA VAL A 57 -1.89 2.22 6.52
C VAL A 57 -2.83 1.14 5.97
N LEU A 58 -2.73 -0.05 6.53
CA LEU A 58 -3.35 -1.26 6.00
C LEU A 58 -4.30 -1.89 7.01
N CYS A 59 -5.39 -2.47 6.51
CA CYS A 59 -6.26 -3.33 7.29
C CYS A 59 -5.80 -4.78 7.21
N THR A 60 -5.61 -5.43 8.37
CA THR A 60 -5.16 -6.83 8.47
C THR A 60 -6.28 -7.85 8.30
N CYS A 61 -7.53 -7.42 8.02
CA CYS A 61 -8.64 -8.32 7.68
C CYS A 61 -8.47 -9.04 6.33
N GLY A 62 -7.46 -8.67 5.54
CA GLY A 62 -7.21 -9.23 4.20
C GLY A 62 -7.75 -8.36 3.08
N ALA A 63 -7.45 -8.77 1.85
CA ALA A 63 -7.69 -8.02 0.62
C ALA A 63 -9.15 -7.59 0.37
N HIS A 64 -10.11 -8.42 0.77
CA HIS A 64 -11.52 -8.24 0.45
C HIS A 64 -12.31 -7.50 1.53
N CYS A 65 -11.63 -6.95 2.55
CA CYS A 65 -12.33 -6.19 3.57
C CYS A 65 -12.75 -4.81 3.04
N SER A 66 -13.93 -4.36 3.44
CA SER A 66 -14.46 -3.01 3.18
C SER A 66 -14.23 -2.05 4.35
N CYS A 67 -13.34 -2.42 5.28
CA CYS A 67 -13.03 -1.63 6.46
C CYS A 67 -12.44 -0.28 6.04
N LYS A 68 -12.77 0.77 6.81
CA LYS A 68 -12.12 2.08 6.68
C LYS A 68 -11.22 2.30 7.90
N LEU A 69 -10.36 3.31 7.82
CA LEU A 69 -9.65 3.79 9.00
C LEU A 69 -10.68 4.34 9.99
N ASP A 70 -10.57 3.97 11.27
CA ASP A 70 -11.49 4.49 12.28
C ASP A 70 -11.24 6.00 12.48
N PRO A 71 -12.27 6.85 12.34
CA PRO A 71 -12.13 8.29 12.44
C PRO A 71 -11.88 8.77 13.88
N SER A 72 -12.21 7.95 14.88
CA SER A 72 -12.02 8.24 16.31
C SER A 72 -10.70 7.69 16.85
N ASP A 73 -10.16 6.63 16.23
CA ASP A 73 -8.90 6.00 16.62
C ASP A 73 -8.09 5.56 15.37
N PRO A 74 -7.14 6.39 14.88
CA PRO A 74 -6.37 6.11 13.66
C PRO A 74 -5.39 4.92 13.80
N THR A 75 -5.35 4.26 14.96
CA THR A 75 -4.62 3.00 15.14
C THR A 75 -5.48 1.78 14.81
N LYS A 76 -6.77 1.97 14.51
CA LYS A 76 -7.73 0.91 14.26
C LYS A 76 -8.51 1.09 12.97
N CYS A 77 -9.04 -0.03 12.49
CA CYS A 77 -10.04 -0.07 11.44
C CYS A 77 -11.43 0.11 12.05
N THR A 78 -12.43 0.45 11.23
CA THR A 78 -13.85 0.53 11.66
C THR A 78 -14.42 -0.80 12.18
N CYS A 79 -13.73 -1.92 11.97
CA CYS A 79 -14.06 -3.22 12.56
C CYS A 79 -13.39 -3.47 13.93
N GLY A 80 -12.67 -2.50 14.48
CA GLY A 80 -11.99 -2.57 15.77
C GLY A 80 -10.60 -3.22 15.74
N LYS A 81 -10.16 -3.82 14.64
CA LYS A 81 -8.82 -4.41 14.52
C LYS A 81 -7.73 -3.35 14.35
N PRO A 82 -6.51 -3.58 14.88
CA PRO A 82 -5.39 -2.67 14.68
C PRO A 82 -4.99 -2.57 13.20
N VAL A 83 -4.55 -1.39 12.78
CA VAL A 83 -3.96 -1.18 11.46
C VAL A 83 -2.49 -1.60 11.44
N LYS A 84 -2.00 -2.00 10.26
CA LYS A 84 -0.56 -2.23 10.03
C LYS A 84 0.00 -1.08 9.20
N ARG A 85 1.10 -0.49 9.63
CA ARG A 85 1.86 0.51 8.86
C ARG A 85 3.03 -0.17 8.16
N VAL A 86 3.24 0.13 6.89
CA VAL A 86 4.37 -0.38 6.12
C VAL A 86 5.00 0.72 5.29
N SER A 87 6.33 0.69 5.17
CA SER A 87 7.05 1.58 4.27
C SER A 87 6.77 1.23 2.81
N LEU A 88 6.58 2.26 1.98
CA LEU A 88 6.45 2.15 0.53
C LEU A 88 7.78 2.38 -0.20
N LYS A 89 8.90 2.32 0.52
CA LYS A 89 10.25 2.49 -0.03
C LYS A 89 10.47 1.64 -1.28
N GLY A 90 10.99 2.26 -2.32
CA GLY A 90 11.20 1.65 -3.63
C GLY A 90 9.99 1.68 -4.57
N LEU A 91 8.81 2.07 -4.09
CA LEU A 91 7.60 2.28 -4.90
C LEU A 91 7.38 3.77 -5.18
N TYR A 92 6.45 4.04 -6.09
CA TYR A 92 6.05 5.38 -6.51
C TYR A 92 4.67 5.70 -5.93
N VAL A 93 4.54 6.86 -5.29
CA VAL A 93 3.29 7.35 -4.68
C VAL A 93 2.90 8.70 -5.24
N CYS A 94 1.62 9.06 -5.13
CA CYS A 94 1.14 10.35 -5.59
C CYS A 94 1.80 11.51 -4.83
N ASN A 95 2.30 12.51 -5.56
CA ASN A 95 2.98 13.68 -4.99
C ASN A 95 2.04 14.83 -4.58
N CYS A 96 0.75 14.55 -4.34
CA CYS A 96 -0.19 15.57 -3.86
C CYS A 96 -0.05 15.91 -2.36
N GLY A 97 0.80 15.20 -1.62
CA GLY A 97 1.01 15.41 -0.18
C GLY A 97 -0.01 14.67 0.72
N ALA A 98 -0.01 15.01 2.01
CA ALA A 98 -0.72 14.26 3.05
C ALA A 98 -2.26 14.25 2.94
N SER A 99 -2.84 15.18 2.19
CA SER A 99 -4.29 15.25 1.90
C SER A 99 -4.69 14.44 0.66
N CYS A 100 -3.76 13.75 0.00
CA CYS A 100 -4.04 12.99 -1.21
C CYS A 100 -4.94 11.78 -0.91
N MET A 101 -6.14 11.78 -1.50
CA MET A 101 -7.07 10.64 -1.44
C MET A 101 -6.94 9.70 -2.65
N CYS A 102 -5.93 9.89 -3.50
CA CYS A 102 -5.78 9.06 -4.69
C CYS A 102 -5.30 7.65 -4.39
N ASN A 103 -4.64 7.44 -3.25
CA ASN A 103 -4.10 6.15 -2.80
C ASN A 103 -3.31 5.38 -3.88
N THR A 104 -2.75 6.09 -4.86
CA THR A 104 -2.05 5.49 -5.98
C THR A 104 -0.64 5.09 -5.57
N VAL A 105 -0.34 3.79 -5.70
CA VAL A 105 0.99 3.21 -5.58
C VAL A 105 1.34 2.50 -6.88
N SER A 106 2.58 2.63 -7.33
CA SER A 106 3.08 2.00 -8.56
C SER A 106 4.51 1.50 -8.37
N ASP A 107 4.89 0.45 -9.09
CA ASP A 107 6.29 -0.01 -9.21
C ASP A 107 7.07 0.79 -10.28
N LYS A 108 6.40 1.69 -10.99
CA LYS A 108 6.95 2.51 -12.07
C LYS A 108 6.65 3.98 -11.88
N SER A 109 7.54 4.83 -12.38
CA SER A 109 7.28 6.25 -12.56
C SER A 109 6.09 6.49 -13.49
N GLY A 110 5.40 7.61 -13.33
CA GLY A 110 4.27 7.97 -14.17
C GLY A 110 3.46 9.09 -13.54
N LYS A 111 2.21 9.23 -13.98
CA LYS A 111 1.25 10.19 -13.43
C LYS A 111 0.22 9.46 -12.59
N CYS A 112 -0.16 10.06 -11.46
CA CYS A 112 -1.34 9.67 -10.71
C CYS A 112 -2.60 10.02 -11.50
N LYS A 113 -3.72 9.37 -11.19
CA LYS A 113 -5.05 9.69 -11.76
C LYS A 113 -5.46 11.16 -11.63
N CYS A 114 -4.94 11.87 -10.62
CA CYS A 114 -5.21 13.30 -10.43
C CYS A 114 -4.31 14.20 -11.29
N GLY A 115 -3.50 13.63 -12.19
CA GLY A 115 -2.63 14.35 -13.13
C GLY A 115 -1.24 14.72 -12.60
N VAL A 116 -1.02 14.61 -11.28
CA VAL A 116 0.27 14.90 -10.64
C VAL A 116 1.25 13.74 -10.84
N ASP A 117 2.54 14.06 -11.03
CA ASP A 117 3.58 13.06 -11.17
C ASP A 117 3.75 12.22 -9.89
N LEU A 118 4.00 10.92 -10.08
CA LEU A 118 4.32 10.03 -8.98
C LEU A 118 5.76 10.28 -8.53
N LYS A 119 5.94 10.39 -7.21
CA LYS A 119 7.23 10.50 -6.56
C LYS A 119 7.70 9.12 -6.12
N LYS A 120 8.98 8.80 -6.36
CA LYS A 120 9.62 7.61 -5.79
C LYS A 120 9.84 7.80 -4.28
N VAL A 121 9.53 6.78 -3.50
CA VAL A 121 9.79 6.75 -2.06
C VAL A 121 11.20 6.20 -1.82
N ASP A 122 12.04 6.99 -1.16
CA ASP A 122 13.43 6.67 -0.81
C ASP A 122 13.60 5.93 0.51
#